data_AF-W7QTB2-F1
#
_entry.id   AF-W7QTB2-F1
#
_cell.length_a   1.000
_cell.length_b   1.000
_cell.length_c   1.000
_cell.angle_alpha   90.00
_cell.angle_beta   90.00
_cell.angle_gamma   90.00
#
_symmetry.space_group_name_H-M   'P 1'
#
loop_
_entity.id
_entity.type
_entity.pdbx_description
1 polymer ?
#
loop_
_entity_poly.entity_id
_entity_poly.type
_entity_poly.pdbx_seq_one_letter_code
_entity_poly.pdbx_strand_id
1 'polypeptide(L)'
;MSDIKTQVVVLGSGPGGYSAAFRAADLGLEVTLIERYNELGGVCLNVGCIPSKALLHVTKHLVDAQNMAHEGVTFAKPEIDLDKMREHKDKVIGQLSGGVAGMAKMRKVKVVNGYGKFTSPNSIAVEAEDGSVTTVNFDNAIIAAGSRPVKLPFIPHDDPRVWDSTDALAMPFLPSNMLILGGGIIGLEMGSVYSALGAKIDVVEFMDQLIPAADKDIIKTFTKSISKKFNNIMLETKVTAVEAKEDGIYVTFEGKAAPAEPVKYDAVLVAVGRAPNGLLLDAEKAGVNVTDRGFIEVDNQLKTNVPHIYAIGDIVGQPMLAHKAVHEAHVAAEVIAGQKHVFDPKVIPSIAYTDPEVAFAGVTEKEAKEKGIAYETAVFPWAASGRAIAQNAQDGFTKLIFEKDTHRLIGGGIVGSNAGELLGEICLGIEMGCDAEDIALTIHAHPTLHESVGLAAEVYEGSVTDIPNKKAKKK
;
A
#
# COMPACT_ATOMS: atom_id res chain seq x y z
N MET A 1 27.54 23.47 -18.08
CA MET A 1 26.10 23.50 -17.80
C MET A 1 25.40 23.14 -19.10
N SER A 2 24.61 22.06 -19.09
CA SER A 2 23.74 21.76 -20.22
C SER A 2 22.36 22.31 -19.89
N ASP A 3 21.79 23.12 -20.78
CA ASP A 3 20.45 23.68 -20.60
C ASP A 3 19.47 22.87 -21.43
N ILE A 4 18.45 22.34 -20.78
CA ILE A 4 17.31 21.64 -21.40
C ILE A 4 16.12 22.60 -21.35
N LYS A 5 15.35 22.65 -22.42
CA LYS A 5 14.02 23.28 -22.45
C LYS A 5 12.99 22.21 -22.78
N THR A 6 11.85 22.21 -22.10
CA THR A 6 10.81 21.19 -22.26
C THR A 6 9.44 21.78 -21.95
N GLN A 7 8.36 21.19 -22.47
CA GLN A 7 7.01 21.66 -22.14
C GLN A 7 6.57 21.18 -20.76
N VAL A 8 6.90 19.93 -20.41
CA VAL A 8 6.58 19.33 -19.12
C VAL A 8 7.83 18.71 -18.51
N VAL A 9 8.18 19.13 -17.29
CA VAL A 9 9.14 18.41 -16.46
C VAL A 9 8.41 17.62 -15.39
N VAL A 10 8.80 16.37 -15.18
CA VAL A 10 8.29 15.54 -14.08
C VAL A 10 9.44 15.21 -13.12
N LEU A 11 9.28 15.54 -11.85
CA LEU A 11 10.29 15.32 -10.81
C LEU A 11 9.96 14.08 -9.98
N GLY A 12 10.66 12.97 -10.25
CA GLY A 12 10.49 11.66 -9.65
C GLY A 12 9.85 10.67 -10.64
N SER A 13 10.35 9.43 -10.67
CA SER A 13 9.90 8.37 -11.58
C SER A 13 9.12 7.24 -10.90
N GLY A 14 8.51 7.50 -9.73
CA GLY A 14 7.57 6.57 -9.11
C GLY A 14 6.30 6.35 -9.94
N PRO A 15 5.34 5.53 -9.46
CA PRO A 15 4.09 5.24 -10.15
C PRO A 15 3.37 6.48 -10.70
N GLY A 16 3.24 7.53 -9.89
CA GLY A 16 2.65 8.79 -10.37
C GLY A 16 3.53 9.48 -11.41
N GLY A 17 4.83 9.59 -11.15
CA GLY A 17 5.77 10.30 -12.01
C GLY A 17 5.89 9.74 -13.43
N TYR A 18 6.23 8.45 -13.57
CA TYR A 18 6.35 7.88 -14.91
C TYR A 18 4.99 7.83 -15.63
N SER A 19 3.88 7.62 -14.92
CA SER A 19 2.54 7.63 -15.52
C SER A 19 2.19 9.03 -16.05
N ALA A 20 2.52 10.08 -15.31
CA ALA A 20 2.32 11.46 -15.74
C ALA A 20 3.17 11.79 -16.97
N ALA A 21 4.45 11.40 -16.93
CA ALA A 21 5.37 11.61 -18.04
C ALA A 21 4.91 10.88 -19.32
N PHE A 22 4.48 9.63 -19.18
CA PHE A 22 4.01 8.83 -20.31
C PHE A 22 2.69 9.35 -20.85
N ARG A 23 1.74 9.73 -19.97
CA ARG A 23 0.46 10.30 -20.38
C ARG A 23 0.66 11.63 -21.10
N ALA A 24 1.53 12.51 -20.60
CA ALA A 24 1.85 13.78 -21.25
C ALA A 24 2.50 13.57 -22.62
N ALA A 25 3.44 12.62 -22.74
CA ALA A 25 4.05 12.28 -24.03
C ALA A 25 3.03 11.70 -25.02
N ASP A 26 2.11 10.84 -24.55
CA ASP A 26 1.02 10.28 -25.37
C ASP A 26 0.01 11.37 -25.80
N LEU A 27 -0.01 12.52 -25.13
CA LEU A 27 -0.80 13.72 -25.50
C LEU A 27 -0.03 14.68 -26.41
N GLY A 28 1.17 14.31 -26.86
CA GLY A 28 1.97 15.09 -27.81
C GLY A 28 2.82 16.18 -27.18
N LEU A 29 3.01 16.17 -25.86
CA LEU A 29 3.88 17.13 -25.16
C LEU A 29 5.33 16.65 -25.15
N GLU A 30 6.28 17.58 -25.25
CA GLU A 30 7.70 17.32 -24.98
C GLU A 30 7.91 17.17 -23.46
N VAL A 31 8.46 16.04 -23.04
CA VAL A 31 8.59 15.68 -21.63
C VAL A 31 10.03 15.36 -21.24
N THR A 32 10.46 15.94 -20.12
CA THR A 32 11.68 15.54 -19.40
C THR A 32 11.31 14.93 -18.04
N LEU A 33 11.78 13.72 -17.76
CA LEU A 33 11.62 13.03 -16.49
C LEU A 33 12.93 13.09 -15.70
N ILE A 34 12.89 13.58 -14.46
CA ILE A 34 14.05 13.66 -13.57
C ILE A 34 13.93 12.56 -12.51
N GLU A 35 14.97 11.76 -12.35
CA GLU A 35 15.04 10.72 -11.34
C GLU A 35 16.46 10.68 -10.74
N ARG A 36 16.58 10.52 -9.43
CA ARG A 36 17.88 10.49 -8.76
C ARG A 36 18.53 9.09 -8.78
N TYR A 37 17.74 8.04 -8.94
CA TYR A 37 18.21 6.67 -9.08
C TYR A 37 18.38 6.27 -10.55
N ASN A 38 19.24 5.28 -10.82
CA ASN A 38 19.44 4.79 -12.19
C ASN A 38 18.24 3.97 -12.72
N GLU A 39 17.43 3.42 -11.83
CA GLU A 39 16.26 2.61 -12.17
C GLU A 39 14.96 3.41 -12.01
N LEU A 40 14.07 3.29 -13.01
CA LEU A 40 12.74 3.91 -12.97
C LEU A 40 11.74 3.09 -12.14
N GLY A 41 10.58 3.66 -11.85
CA GLY A 41 9.47 3.00 -11.13
C GLY A 41 9.41 3.32 -9.63
N GLY A 42 10.42 4.04 -9.11
CA GLY A 42 10.47 4.56 -7.75
C GLY A 42 10.28 3.51 -6.66
N VAL A 43 9.74 3.92 -5.51
CA VAL A 43 9.59 3.05 -4.32
C VAL A 43 8.75 1.81 -4.62
N CYS A 44 7.60 1.96 -5.27
CA CYS A 44 6.66 0.86 -5.45
C CYS A 44 7.27 -0.30 -6.25
N LEU A 45 8.01 0.00 -7.32
CA LEU A 45 8.64 -1.03 -8.14
C LEU A 45 9.90 -1.58 -7.49
N ASN A 46 10.78 -0.71 -6.98
CA ASN A 46 12.14 -1.12 -6.63
C ASN A 46 12.28 -1.60 -5.17
N VAL A 47 11.56 -0.99 -4.23
CA VAL A 47 11.76 -1.20 -2.77
C VAL A 47 10.43 -1.18 -1.99
N GLY A 48 9.36 -1.69 -2.61
CA GLY A 48 8.00 -1.61 -2.06
C GLY A 48 7.07 -2.69 -2.59
N CYS A 49 6.05 -2.29 -3.34
CA CYS A 49 4.95 -3.14 -3.81
C CYS A 49 5.43 -4.45 -4.45
N ILE A 50 6.29 -4.37 -5.46
CA ILE A 50 6.68 -5.52 -6.27
C ILE A 50 7.56 -6.51 -5.49
N PRO A 51 8.68 -6.09 -4.86
CA PRO A 51 9.50 -7.03 -4.10
C PRO A 51 8.76 -7.64 -2.91
N SER A 52 7.93 -6.86 -2.19
CA SER A 52 7.11 -7.41 -1.09
C SER A 52 6.15 -8.50 -1.59
N LYS A 53 5.46 -8.26 -2.71
CA LYS A 53 4.47 -9.21 -3.27
C LYS A 53 5.14 -10.45 -3.84
N ALA A 54 6.33 -10.32 -4.44
CA ALA A 54 7.11 -11.48 -4.88
C ALA A 54 7.50 -12.37 -3.69
N LEU A 55 7.97 -11.79 -2.58
CA LEU A 55 8.34 -12.55 -1.38
C LEU A 55 7.12 -13.16 -0.66
N LEU A 56 6.02 -12.41 -0.54
CA LEU A 56 4.75 -12.91 0.00
C LEU A 56 4.21 -14.09 -0.80
N HIS A 57 4.32 -14.04 -2.14
CA HIS A 57 3.90 -15.14 -3.00
C HIS A 57 4.71 -16.42 -2.75
N VAL A 58 6.04 -16.31 -2.72
CA VAL A 58 6.93 -17.45 -2.43
C VAL A 58 6.65 -18.04 -1.05
N THR A 59 6.49 -17.19 -0.05
CA THR A 59 6.24 -17.61 1.34
C THR A 59 4.83 -18.16 1.55
N LYS A 60 3.83 -17.69 0.80
CA LYS A 60 2.49 -18.30 0.76
C LYS A 60 2.56 -19.75 0.27
N HIS A 61 3.27 -20.02 -0.82
CA HIS A 61 3.46 -21.39 -1.31
C HIS A 61 4.19 -22.30 -0.32
N LEU A 62 5.17 -21.75 0.40
CA LEU A 62 5.85 -22.48 1.47
C LEU A 62 4.86 -22.90 2.57
N VAL A 63 3.99 -22.00 3.01
CA VAL A 63 2.97 -22.27 4.03
C VAL A 63 1.89 -23.23 3.52
N ASP A 64 1.42 -23.04 2.29
CA ASP A 64 0.43 -23.92 1.66
C ASP A 64 0.94 -25.36 1.59
N ALA A 65 2.19 -25.56 1.14
CA ALA A 65 2.81 -26.88 1.07
C ALA A 65 2.93 -27.55 2.44
N GLN A 66 3.16 -26.78 3.51
CA GLN A 66 3.18 -27.29 4.89
C GLN A 66 1.77 -27.72 5.35
N ASN A 67 0.75 -26.95 5.01
CA ASN A 67 -0.63 -27.21 5.41
C ASN A 67 -1.26 -28.42 4.71
N MET A 68 -0.82 -28.75 3.49
CA MET A 68 -1.29 -29.91 2.71
C MET A 68 -1.12 -31.25 3.42
N ALA A 69 -0.25 -31.35 4.44
CA ALA A 69 -0.10 -32.56 5.24
C ALA A 69 -1.42 -32.97 5.93
N HIS A 70 -2.25 -31.99 6.33
CA HIS A 70 -3.58 -32.24 6.91
C HIS A 70 -4.61 -32.72 5.86
N GLU A 71 -4.32 -32.52 4.58
CA GLU A 71 -5.12 -32.95 3.43
C GLU A 71 -4.61 -34.27 2.82
N GLY A 72 -3.61 -34.90 3.44
CA GLY A 72 -3.05 -36.18 3.02
C GLY A 72 -1.90 -36.10 2.01
N VAL A 73 -1.34 -34.91 1.76
CA VAL A 73 -0.18 -34.72 0.88
C VAL A 73 0.99 -34.15 1.69
N THR A 74 2.01 -34.98 1.92
CA THR A 74 3.17 -34.60 2.75
C THR A 74 4.39 -34.31 1.88
N PHE A 75 5.02 -33.17 2.14
CA PHE A 75 6.32 -32.81 1.57
C PHE A 75 7.43 -32.95 2.61
N ALA A 76 8.67 -33.16 2.16
CA ALA A 76 9.83 -32.97 3.01
C ALA A 76 9.98 -31.48 3.38
N LYS A 77 10.59 -31.18 4.53
CA LYS A 77 10.89 -29.79 4.91
C LYS A 77 11.80 -29.17 3.82
N PRO A 78 11.42 -28.02 3.24
CA PRO A 78 12.22 -27.39 2.19
C PRO A 78 13.51 -26.80 2.77
N GLU A 79 14.54 -26.80 1.93
CA GLU A 79 15.76 -26.04 2.16
C GLU A 79 15.57 -24.61 1.63
N ILE A 80 15.90 -23.62 2.46
CA ILE A 80 15.73 -22.21 2.12
C ILE A 80 17.07 -21.63 1.65
N ASP A 81 17.12 -21.26 0.38
CA ASP A 81 18.26 -20.60 -0.27
C ASP A 81 17.94 -19.11 -0.44
N LEU A 82 18.45 -18.29 0.48
CA LEU A 82 18.17 -16.85 0.51
C LEU A 82 18.73 -16.12 -0.70
N ASP A 83 19.88 -16.56 -1.22
CA ASP A 83 20.49 -15.96 -2.40
C ASP A 83 19.58 -16.12 -3.60
N LYS A 84 19.05 -17.32 -3.84
CA LYS A 84 18.07 -17.54 -4.93
C LYS A 84 16.76 -16.79 -4.74
N MET A 85 16.30 -16.62 -3.50
CA MET A 85 15.11 -15.79 -3.23
C MET A 85 15.38 -14.32 -3.58
N ARG A 86 16.56 -13.79 -3.23
CA ARG A 86 16.99 -12.43 -3.61
C ARG A 86 17.11 -12.29 -5.13
N GLU A 87 17.78 -13.23 -5.79
CA GLU A 87 17.91 -13.26 -7.25
C GLU A 87 16.55 -13.30 -7.96
N HIS A 88 15.60 -14.11 -7.48
CA HIS A 88 14.25 -14.17 -8.03
C HIS A 88 13.55 -12.81 -7.91
N LYS A 89 13.56 -12.21 -6.71
CA LYS A 89 13.01 -10.87 -6.45
C LYS A 89 13.65 -9.84 -7.39
N ASP A 90 14.99 -9.79 -7.46
CA ASP A 90 15.72 -8.81 -8.26
C ASP A 90 15.49 -8.98 -9.76
N LYS A 91 15.33 -10.23 -10.23
CA LYS A 91 14.94 -10.52 -11.61
C LYS A 91 13.56 -9.94 -11.95
N VAL A 92 12.57 -10.06 -11.06
CA VAL A 92 11.23 -9.48 -11.26
C VAL A 92 11.32 -7.95 -11.32
N ILE A 93 12.09 -7.33 -10.41
CA ILE A 93 12.32 -5.87 -10.41
C ILE A 93 12.97 -5.44 -11.73
N GLY A 94 14.09 -6.06 -12.12
CA GLY A 94 14.85 -5.69 -13.31
C GLY A 94 14.08 -5.87 -14.62
N GLN A 95 13.22 -6.90 -14.70
CA GLN A 95 12.34 -7.08 -15.85
C GLN A 95 11.34 -5.91 -15.99
N LEU A 96 10.74 -5.50 -14.89
CA LEU A 96 9.74 -4.44 -14.87
C LEU A 96 10.38 -3.04 -15.02
N SER A 97 11.50 -2.77 -14.35
CA SER A 97 12.21 -1.48 -14.46
C SER A 97 12.75 -1.28 -15.87
N GLY A 98 13.33 -2.33 -16.47
CA GLY A 98 13.72 -2.35 -17.87
C GLY A 98 12.54 -2.13 -18.82
N GLY A 99 11.37 -2.67 -18.51
CA GLY A 99 10.13 -2.41 -19.23
C GLY A 99 9.70 -0.94 -19.17
N VAL A 100 9.76 -0.31 -18.00
CA VAL A 100 9.47 1.14 -17.82
C VAL A 100 10.48 1.99 -18.60
N ALA A 101 11.77 1.68 -18.54
CA ALA A 101 12.80 2.37 -19.31
C ALA A 101 12.59 2.22 -20.83
N GLY A 102 12.22 1.02 -21.29
CA GLY A 102 11.85 0.77 -22.68
C GLY A 102 10.64 1.61 -23.12
N MET A 103 9.61 1.69 -22.28
CA MET A 103 8.42 2.54 -22.53
C MET A 103 8.76 4.03 -22.60
N ALA A 104 9.62 4.53 -21.70
CA ALA A 104 10.08 5.91 -21.73
C ALA A 104 10.77 6.24 -23.07
N LYS A 105 11.64 5.33 -23.55
CA LYS A 105 12.32 5.47 -24.85
C LYS A 105 11.34 5.45 -26.02
N MET A 106 10.38 4.52 -26.04
CA MET A 106 9.37 4.44 -27.10
C MET A 106 8.52 5.71 -27.20
N ARG A 107 8.23 6.33 -26.05
CA ARG A 107 7.51 7.61 -25.94
C ARG A 107 8.38 8.86 -26.11
N LYS A 108 9.68 8.68 -26.37
CA LYS A 108 10.67 9.77 -26.51
C LYS A 108 10.73 10.70 -25.28
N VAL A 109 10.45 10.16 -24.09
CA VAL A 109 10.63 10.89 -22.83
C VAL A 109 12.12 10.96 -22.52
N LYS A 110 12.64 12.18 -22.33
CA LYS A 110 14.05 12.37 -21.95
C LYS A 110 14.22 12.14 -20.45
N VAL A 111 14.98 11.13 -20.06
CA VAL A 111 15.33 10.87 -18.65
C VAL A 111 16.62 11.60 -18.29
N VAL A 112 16.61 12.38 -17.22
CA VAL A 112 17.78 13.05 -16.66
C VAL A 112 18.03 12.48 -15.27
N ASN A 113 19.16 11.79 -15.12
CA ASN A 113 19.54 11.17 -13.86
C ASN A 113 20.25 12.19 -12.95
N GLY A 114 19.73 12.37 -11.74
CA GLY A 114 20.29 13.26 -10.72
C GLY A 114 19.24 13.81 -9.76
N TYR A 115 19.72 14.49 -8.73
CA TYR A 115 18.87 15.10 -7.71
C TYR A 115 18.35 16.47 -8.19
N GLY A 116 17.04 16.57 -8.43
CA GLY A 116 16.38 17.79 -8.89
C GLY A 116 15.96 18.70 -7.74
N LYS A 117 16.33 19.99 -7.81
CA LYS A 117 15.84 21.06 -6.92
C LYS A 117 15.39 22.27 -7.72
N PHE A 118 14.29 22.89 -7.32
CA PHE A 118 13.84 24.13 -7.94
C PHE A 118 14.87 25.24 -7.73
N THR A 119 15.07 26.05 -8.76
CA THR A 119 15.91 27.27 -8.70
C THR A 119 15.12 28.53 -9.02
N SER A 120 13.97 28.39 -9.66
CA SER A 120 12.99 29.45 -9.92
C SER A 120 11.62 28.83 -10.22
N PRO A 121 10.55 29.63 -10.42
CA PRO A 121 9.24 29.12 -10.85
C PRO A 121 9.22 28.34 -12.17
N ASN A 122 10.28 28.41 -12.98
CA ASN A 122 10.35 27.77 -14.30
C ASN A 122 11.67 27.01 -14.54
N SER A 123 12.45 26.73 -13.50
CA SER A 123 13.72 26.01 -13.62
C SER A 123 14.00 25.05 -12.46
N ILE A 124 14.51 23.87 -12.80
CA ILE A 124 15.07 22.87 -11.86
C ILE A 124 16.54 22.66 -12.21
N ALA A 125 17.41 22.72 -11.20
CA ALA A 125 18.79 22.25 -11.31
C ALA A 125 18.84 20.76 -10.93
N VAL A 126 19.47 19.95 -11.77
CA VAL A 126 19.65 18.51 -11.58
C VAL A 126 21.13 18.22 -11.38
N GLU A 127 21.49 17.83 -10.16
CA GLU A 127 22.85 17.45 -9.78
C GLU A 127 23.02 15.93 -9.96
N ALA A 128 23.88 15.52 -10.89
CA ALA A 128 24.22 14.13 -11.10
C ALA A 128 25.22 13.62 -10.06
N GLU A 129 25.42 12.30 -9.99
CA GLU A 129 26.34 11.67 -9.02
C GLU A 129 27.80 12.13 -9.18
N ASP A 130 28.21 12.51 -10.39
CA ASP A 130 29.54 13.06 -10.67
C ASP A 130 29.68 14.56 -10.33
N GLY A 131 28.64 15.17 -9.74
CA GLY A 131 28.58 16.59 -9.40
C GLY A 131 28.28 17.51 -10.59
N SER A 132 28.06 16.97 -11.80
CA SER A 132 27.65 17.78 -12.94
C SER A 132 26.22 18.30 -12.76
N VAL A 133 25.98 19.54 -13.18
CA VAL A 133 24.67 20.19 -13.05
C VAL A 133 24.06 20.45 -14.42
N THR A 134 22.83 19.97 -14.60
CA THR A 134 21.96 20.20 -15.75
C THR A 134 20.80 21.09 -15.33
N THR A 135 20.56 22.19 -16.03
CA THR A 135 19.39 23.05 -15.79
C THR A 135 18.27 22.61 -16.72
N VAL A 136 17.10 22.36 -16.17
CA VAL A 136 15.88 22.04 -16.92
C VAL A 136 14.90 23.21 -16.78
N ASN A 137 14.70 23.93 -17.89
CA ASN A 137 13.71 24.99 -18.00
C ASN A 137 12.39 24.40 -18.54
N PHE A 138 11.25 24.79 -17.96
CA PHE A 138 9.97 24.18 -18.26
C PHE A 138 8.82 25.17 -18.37
N ASP A 139 7.81 24.82 -19.16
CA ASP A 139 6.53 25.53 -19.18
C ASP A 139 5.63 25.06 -18.04
N ASN A 140 5.57 23.73 -17.78
CA ASN A 140 4.83 23.12 -16.67
C ASN A 140 5.72 22.14 -15.89
N ALA A 141 5.46 21.98 -14.59
CA ALA A 141 6.13 20.98 -13.76
C ALA A 141 5.13 20.08 -13.03
N ILE A 142 5.44 18.79 -12.91
CA ILE A 142 4.70 17.83 -12.08
C ILE A 142 5.65 17.28 -11.01
N ILE A 143 5.37 17.60 -9.75
CA ILE A 143 6.13 17.13 -8.60
C ILE A 143 5.60 15.76 -8.18
N ALA A 144 6.43 14.72 -8.35
CA ALA A 144 6.10 13.32 -8.03
C ALA A 144 7.19 12.68 -7.13
N ALA A 145 7.82 13.47 -6.26
CA ALA A 145 8.97 13.06 -5.45
C ALA A 145 8.63 12.15 -4.26
N GLY A 146 7.38 11.73 -4.12
CA GLY A 146 6.93 10.68 -3.21
C GLY A 146 7.20 10.95 -1.72
N SER A 147 7.51 9.87 -0.99
CA SER A 147 7.71 9.83 0.46
C SER A 147 8.93 8.99 0.84
N ARG A 148 9.25 8.93 2.14
CA ARG A 148 10.35 8.13 2.72
C ARG A 148 9.94 7.51 4.07
N PRO A 149 10.57 6.42 4.54
CA PRO A 149 10.34 5.89 5.89
C PRO A 149 10.55 6.94 6.98
N VAL A 150 9.71 6.91 8.02
CA VAL A 150 9.89 7.76 9.21
C VAL A 150 11.01 7.20 10.08
N LYS A 151 11.95 8.06 10.46
CA LYS A 151 13.01 7.72 11.43
C LYS A 151 12.68 8.29 12.81
N LEU A 152 12.67 7.44 13.82
CA LEU A 152 12.54 7.84 15.22
C LEU A 152 13.93 8.19 15.78
N PRO A 153 14.15 9.41 16.34
CA PRO A 153 15.50 9.87 16.70
C PRO A 153 16.23 9.05 17.78
N PHE A 154 15.50 8.37 18.66
CA PHE A 154 16.09 7.58 19.76
C PHE A 154 16.54 6.18 19.33
N ILE A 155 16.29 5.79 18.07
CA ILE A 155 16.67 4.48 17.53
C ILE A 155 18.04 4.59 16.83
N PRO A 156 18.99 3.66 17.07
CA PRO A 156 20.29 3.64 16.40
C PRO A 156 20.17 3.12 14.96
N HIS A 157 19.72 3.98 14.03
CA HIS A 157 19.51 3.65 12.61
C HIS A 157 20.79 3.34 11.81
N ASP A 158 21.97 3.50 12.43
CA ASP A 158 23.27 3.15 11.86
C ASP A 158 23.67 1.68 12.12
N ASP A 159 23.00 0.99 13.06
CA ASP A 159 23.21 -0.43 13.26
C ASP A 159 22.55 -1.25 12.13
N PRO A 160 23.27 -2.18 11.46
CA PRO A 160 22.75 -2.95 10.33
C PRO A 160 21.61 -3.93 10.70
N ARG A 161 21.27 -4.08 11.97
CA ARG A 161 20.13 -4.88 12.46
C ARG A 161 18.88 -4.03 12.71
N VAL A 162 18.98 -2.71 12.59
CA VAL A 162 17.83 -1.80 12.59
C VAL A 162 17.45 -1.51 11.14
N TRP A 163 16.28 -1.99 10.73
CA TRP A 163 15.83 -2.01 9.35
C TRP A 163 14.70 -1.02 9.12
N ASP A 164 14.70 -0.38 7.95
CA ASP A 164 13.46 0.06 7.32
C ASP A 164 12.92 -1.02 6.36
N SER A 165 11.84 -0.71 5.63
CA SER A 165 11.25 -1.67 4.69
C SER A 165 12.20 -2.08 3.56
N THR A 166 13.12 -1.21 3.15
CA THR A 166 14.12 -1.49 2.10
C THR A 166 15.09 -2.55 2.58
N ASP A 167 15.58 -2.42 3.81
CA ASP A 167 16.53 -3.38 4.40
C ASP A 167 15.87 -4.75 4.60
N ALA A 168 14.60 -4.77 5.06
CA ALA A 168 13.82 -6.00 5.16
C ALA A 168 13.62 -6.67 3.79
N LEU A 169 13.40 -5.91 2.72
CA LEU A 169 13.30 -6.45 1.36
C LEU A 169 14.65 -6.89 0.77
N ALA A 170 15.75 -6.36 1.28
CA ALA A 170 17.09 -6.80 0.92
C ALA A 170 17.44 -8.17 1.56
N MET A 171 16.68 -8.60 2.58
CA MET A 171 16.82 -9.90 3.25
C MET A 171 18.30 -10.24 3.59
N PRO A 172 19.03 -9.40 4.34
CA PRO A 172 20.46 -9.59 4.57
C PRO A 172 20.77 -10.92 5.26
N PHE A 173 19.93 -11.32 6.22
CA PHE A 173 19.94 -12.61 6.89
C PHE A 173 18.53 -12.95 7.40
N LEU A 174 18.33 -14.19 7.87
CA LEU A 174 17.10 -14.60 8.58
C LEU A 174 17.28 -14.46 10.09
N PRO A 175 16.62 -13.48 10.74
CA PRO A 175 16.64 -13.36 12.20
C PRO A 175 15.90 -14.53 12.85
N SER A 176 16.36 -14.99 14.02
CA SER A 176 15.60 -15.97 14.80
C SER A 176 14.45 -15.27 15.54
N ASN A 177 14.68 -14.07 16.07
CA ASN A 177 13.68 -13.20 16.66
C ASN A 177 13.72 -11.82 16.01
N MET A 178 12.56 -11.32 15.56
CA MET A 178 12.44 -10.03 14.89
C MET A 178 11.32 -9.21 15.52
N LEU A 179 11.62 -7.95 15.85
CA LEU A 179 10.62 -6.97 16.26
C LEU A 179 10.13 -6.16 15.07
N ILE A 180 8.83 -5.92 15.02
CA ILE A 180 8.19 -5.00 14.08
C ILE A 180 7.59 -3.84 14.87
N LEU A 181 8.15 -2.66 14.67
CA LEU A 181 7.72 -1.41 15.30
C LEU A 181 6.71 -0.72 14.38
N GLY A 182 5.42 -0.91 14.68
CA GLY A 182 4.28 -0.44 13.89
C GLY A 182 3.43 -1.60 13.34
N GLY A 183 2.17 -1.67 13.75
CA GLY A 183 1.15 -2.64 13.33
C GLY A 183 0.41 -2.26 12.05
N GLY A 184 1.06 -1.50 11.16
CA GLY A 184 0.56 -1.11 9.85
C GLY A 184 0.83 -2.17 8.78
N ILE A 185 0.27 -1.95 7.57
CA ILE A 185 0.30 -2.91 6.45
C ILE A 185 1.74 -3.36 6.13
N ILE A 186 2.67 -2.43 5.95
CA ILE A 186 4.06 -2.74 5.57
C ILE A 186 4.73 -3.66 6.61
N GLY A 187 4.58 -3.32 7.89
CA GLY A 187 5.14 -4.13 8.98
C GLY A 187 4.56 -5.54 8.96
N LEU A 188 3.24 -5.68 8.87
CA LEU A 188 2.56 -6.98 8.89
C LEU A 188 2.86 -7.84 7.65
N GLU A 189 3.01 -7.23 6.47
CA GLU A 189 3.46 -7.94 5.26
C GLU A 189 4.87 -8.50 5.46
N MET A 190 5.82 -7.69 5.95
CA MET A 190 7.18 -8.16 6.22
C MET A 190 7.21 -9.22 7.33
N GLY A 191 6.43 -9.03 8.39
CA GLY A 191 6.29 -10.05 9.44
C GLY A 191 5.77 -11.37 8.90
N SER A 192 4.82 -11.34 7.95
CA SER A 192 4.30 -12.56 7.32
C SER A 192 5.39 -13.29 6.52
N VAL A 193 6.21 -12.57 5.76
CA VAL A 193 7.35 -13.14 5.02
C VAL A 193 8.35 -13.78 5.98
N TYR A 194 8.82 -13.04 6.97
CA TYR A 194 9.86 -13.54 7.89
C TYR A 194 9.35 -14.64 8.82
N SER A 195 8.09 -14.59 9.26
CA SER A 195 7.45 -15.67 10.02
C SER A 195 7.40 -16.97 9.23
N ALA A 196 7.00 -16.92 7.96
CA ALA A 196 6.96 -18.09 7.08
C ALA A 196 8.35 -18.70 6.85
N LEU A 197 9.40 -17.87 6.88
CA LEU A 197 10.80 -18.30 6.78
C LEU A 197 11.40 -18.77 8.13
N GLY A 198 10.61 -18.74 9.21
CA GLY A 198 10.93 -19.33 10.51
C GLY A 198 11.30 -18.34 11.62
N ALA A 199 11.27 -17.03 11.38
CA ALA A 199 11.51 -16.04 12.41
C ALA A 199 10.34 -15.97 13.40
N LYS A 200 10.65 -15.81 14.70
CA LYS A 200 9.66 -15.43 15.70
C LYS A 200 9.41 -13.93 15.61
N ILE A 201 8.16 -13.57 15.33
CA ILE A 201 7.77 -12.18 15.09
C ILE A 201 7.05 -11.62 16.31
N ASP A 202 7.58 -10.53 16.85
CA ASP A 202 6.87 -9.68 17.80
C ASP A 202 6.46 -8.39 17.09
N VAL A 203 5.21 -7.97 17.28
CA VAL A 203 4.70 -6.70 16.75
C VAL A 203 4.36 -5.79 17.92
N VAL A 204 4.82 -4.54 17.86
CA VAL A 204 4.40 -3.49 18.78
C VAL A 204 3.62 -2.42 18.03
N GLU A 205 2.44 -2.08 18.57
CA GLU A 205 1.55 -1.06 18.03
C GLU A 205 1.03 -0.18 19.16
N PHE A 206 1.08 1.14 18.93
CA PHE A 206 0.64 2.13 19.90
C PHE A 206 -0.89 2.15 20.01
N MET A 207 -1.59 1.90 18.91
CA MET A 207 -3.05 1.89 18.84
C MET A 207 -3.68 0.64 19.47
N ASP A 208 -5.00 0.65 19.63
CA ASP A 208 -5.79 -0.45 20.19
C ASP A 208 -6.07 -1.59 19.20
N GLN A 209 -5.58 -1.48 17.96
CA GLN A 209 -5.72 -2.48 16.91
C GLN A 209 -4.59 -2.39 15.88
N LEU A 210 -4.36 -3.51 15.17
CA LEU A 210 -3.59 -3.52 13.92
C LEU A 210 -4.37 -2.82 12.80
N ILE A 211 -3.68 -2.30 11.78
CA ILE A 211 -4.27 -1.59 10.63
C ILE A 211 -5.38 -0.62 11.09
N PRO A 212 -5.05 0.48 11.81
CA PRO A 212 -6.04 1.33 12.49
C PRO A 212 -7.12 1.98 11.59
N ALA A 213 -6.90 1.99 10.28
CA ALA A 213 -7.84 2.52 9.28
C ALA A 213 -8.96 1.53 8.93
N ALA A 214 -8.77 0.24 9.15
CA ALA A 214 -9.77 -0.79 8.84
C ALA A 214 -10.75 -0.99 10.01
N ASP A 215 -11.93 -1.55 9.70
CA ASP A 215 -12.95 -1.82 10.71
C ASP A 215 -12.54 -2.91 11.71
N LYS A 216 -13.02 -2.75 12.95
CA LYS A 216 -12.66 -3.61 14.11
C LYS A 216 -13.02 -5.08 13.92
N ASP A 217 -14.11 -5.39 13.24
CA ASP A 217 -14.55 -6.76 12.98
C ASP A 217 -13.63 -7.49 12.01
N ILE A 218 -13.22 -6.82 10.92
CA ILE A 218 -12.24 -7.31 9.94
C ILE A 218 -10.92 -7.58 10.64
N ILE A 219 -10.42 -6.58 11.40
CA ILE A 219 -9.15 -6.71 12.10
C ILE A 219 -9.19 -7.75 13.21
N LYS A 220 -10.30 -7.90 13.93
CA LYS A 220 -10.44 -8.96 14.94
C LYS A 220 -10.25 -10.35 14.33
N THR A 221 -10.85 -10.61 13.17
CA THR A 221 -10.69 -11.88 12.46
C THR A 221 -9.26 -12.06 11.96
N PHE A 222 -8.68 -11.03 11.37
CA PHE A 222 -7.27 -11.05 10.94
C PHE A 222 -6.31 -11.30 12.11
N THR A 223 -6.43 -10.54 13.21
CA THR A 223 -5.59 -10.67 14.40
C THR A 223 -5.70 -12.07 15.00
N LYS A 224 -6.90 -12.67 15.05
CA LYS A 224 -7.08 -14.06 15.51
C LYS A 224 -6.29 -15.06 14.65
N SER A 225 -6.23 -14.83 13.34
CA SER A 225 -5.46 -15.68 12.42
C SER A 225 -3.95 -15.49 12.59
N ILE A 226 -3.48 -14.24 12.53
CA ILE A 226 -2.03 -13.94 12.57
C ILE A 226 -1.41 -14.22 13.95
N SER A 227 -2.18 -14.18 15.04
CA SER A 227 -1.71 -14.54 16.39
C SER A 227 -1.29 -16.02 16.50
N LYS A 228 -1.67 -16.88 15.55
CA LYS A 228 -1.19 -18.26 15.48
C LYS A 228 0.19 -18.37 14.82
N LYS A 229 0.58 -17.36 14.03
CA LYS A 229 1.82 -17.29 13.24
C LYS A 229 2.88 -16.42 13.91
N PHE A 230 2.47 -15.35 14.58
CA PHE A 230 3.36 -14.42 15.29
C PHE A 230 3.54 -14.84 16.75
N ASN A 231 4.70 -14.53 17.31
CA ASN A 231 5.06 -14.86 18.68
C ASN A 231 4.35 -13.94 19.69
N ASN A 232 4.29 -12.64 19.39
CA ASN A 232 3.57 -11.67 20.24
C ASN A 232 2.99 -10.51 19.44
N ILE A 233 1.85 -9.99 19.90
CA ILE A 233 1.20 -8.78 19.36
C ILE A 233 0.88 -7.86 20.54
N MET A 234 1.71 -6.83 20.71
CA MET A 234 1.65 -5.86 21.81
C MET A 234 0.93 -4.59 21.35
N LEU A 235 -0.40 -4.58 21.47
CA LEU A 235 -1.24 -3.40 21.26
C LEU A 235 -1.18 -2.46 22.46
N GLU A 236 -1.60 -1.20 22.29
CA GLU A 236 -1.53 -0.15 23.34
C GLU A 236 -0.16 -0.09 24.04
N THR A 237 0.92 -0.29 23.27
CA THR A 237 2.28 -0.43 23.77
C THR A 237 3.22 0.46 22.96
N LYS A 238 4.12 1.18 23.65
CA LYS A 238 5.15 2.02 23.02
C LYS A 238 6.54 1.48 23.32
N VAL A 239 7.47 1.73 22.39
CA VAL A 239 8.91 1.53 22.61
C VAL A 239 9.49 2.79 23.26
N THR A 240 10.28 2.62 24.31
CA THR A 240 10.91 3.73 25.06
C THR A 240 12.42 3.78 24.93
N ALA A 241 13.08 2.65 24.66
CA ALA A 241 14.51 2.60 24.40
C ALA A 241 14.85 1.47 23.42
N VAL A 242 15.87 1.72 22.59
CA VAL A 242 16.46 0.73 21.67
C VAL A 242 17.97 0.83 21.81
N GLU A 243 18.60 -0.24 22.29
CA GLU A 243 20.04 -0.30 22.54
C GLU A 243 20.67 -1.40 21.69
N ALA A 244 21.61 -1.02 20.82
CA ALA A 244 22.45 -1.97 20.12
C ALA A 244 23.53 -2.53 21.04
N LYS A 245 23.61 -3.87 21.17
CA LYS A 245 24.69 -4.59 21.88
C LYS A 245 25.32 -5.60 20.93
N GLU A 246 26.45 -6.17 21.34
CA GLU A 246 27.18 -7.15 20.50
C GLU A 246 26.30 -8.34 20.11
N ASP A 247 25.46 -8.83 21.03
CA ASP A 247 24.67 -10.06 20.86
C ASP A 247 23.21 -9.85 20.41
N GLY A 248 22.80 -8.61 20.13
CA GLY A 248 21.46 -8.27 19.62
C GLY A 248 21.05 -6.82 19.87
N ILE A 249 19.82 -6.50 19.47
CA ILE A 249 19.15 -5.23 19.74
C ILE A 249 18.19 -5.41 20.91
N TYR A 250 18.41 -4.66 21.98
CA TYR A 250 17.58 -4.70 23.19
C TYR A 250 16.55 -3.59 23.14
N VAL A 251 15.27 -3.95 23.29
CA VAL A 251 14.16 -3.00 23.19
C VAL A 251 13.37 -3.00 24.47
N THR A 252 13.15 -1.80 25.01
CA THR A 252 12.33 -1.57 26.21
C THR A 252 10.97 -1.03 25.80
N PHE A 253 9.93 -1.54 26.46
CA PHE A 253 8.54 -1.25 26.16
C PHE A 253 7.83 -0.65 27.39
N GLU A 254 6.82 0.17 27.14
CA GLU A 254 5.85 0.61 28.15
C GLU A 254 4.43 0.42 27.59
N GLY A 255 3.53 -0.17 28.36
CA GLY A 255 2.17 -0.44 27.92
C GLY A 255 1.52 -1.58 28.68
N LYS A 256 0.25 -1.86 28.41
CA LYS A 256 -0.49 -2.92 29.10
C LYS A 256 0.03 -4.31 28.78
N ALA A 257 0.52 -4.51 27.56
CA ALA A 257 1.07 -5.78 27.07
C ALA A 257 2.61 -5.79 27.05
N ALA A 258 3.25 -4.78 27.65
CA ALA A 258 4.69 -4.66 27.64
C ALA A 258 5.35 -5.70 28.56
N PRO A 259 6.41 -6.38 28.12
CA PRO A 259 7.26 -7.15 29.01
C PRO A 259 7.95 -6.21 30.02
N ALA A 260 8.20 -6.70 31.23
CA ALA A 260 8.81 -5.91 32.30
C ALA A 260 10.30 -5.61 32.04
N GLU A 261 11.00 -6.56 31.43
CA GLU A 261 12.43 -6.46 31.11
C GLU A 261 12.65 -6.18 29.61
N PRO A 262 13.78 -5.54 29.23
CA PRO A 262 14.14 -5.37 27.84
C PRO A 262 14.21 -6.70 27.09
N VAL A 263 13.65 -6.75 25.89
CA VAL A 263 13.65 -7.96 25.05
C VAL A 263 14.72 -7.85 23.98
N LYS A 264 15.47 -8.94 23.77
CA LYS A 264 16.50 -9.04 22.75
C LYS A 264 15.94 -9.53 21.41
N TYR A 265 16.27 -8.83 20.34
CA TYR A 265 15.97 -9.19 18.97
C TYR A 265 17.24 -9.26 18.12
N ASP A 266 17.22 -10.10 17.08
CA ASP A 266 18.31 -10.17 16.11
C ASP A 266 18.18 -9.07 15.05
N ALA A 267 16.94 -8.62 14.79
CA ALA A 267 16.62 -7.50 13.92
C ALA A 267 15.37 -6.73 14.41
N VAL A 268 15.34 -5.42 14.14
CA VAL A 268 14.20 -4.55 14.44
C VAL A 268 13.77 -3.82 13.16
N LEU A 269 12.57 -4.09 12.66
CA LEU A 269 11.97 -3.36 11.55
C LEU A 269 11.18 -2.15 12.07
N VAL A 270 11.61 -0.95 11.68
CA VAL A 270 10.93 0.31 11.97
C VAL A 270 9.94 0.61 10.84
N ALA A 271 8.66 0.29 11.07
CA ALA A 271 7.57 0.42 10.11
C ALA A 271 6.43 1.34 10.60
N VAL A 272 6.78 2.44 11.29
CA VAL A 272 5.81 3.37 11.91
C VAL A 272 5.10 4.32 10.95
N GLY A 273 5.51 4.33 9.69
CA GLY A 273 4.89 5.16 8.65
C GLY A 273 5.90 5.80 7.71
N ARG A 274 5.38 6.70 6.88
CA ARG A 274 6.14 7.38 5.83
C ARG A 274 5.86 8.89 5.88
N ALA A 275 6.88 9.68 5.55
CA ALA A 275 6.81 11.14 5.49
C ALA A 275 7.01 11.62 4.05
N PRO A 276 6.25 12.61 3.57
CA PRO A 276 6.40 13.17 2.22
C PRO A 276 7.72 13.93 2.07
N ASN A 277 8.20 14.05 0.82
CA ASN A 277 9.50 14.65 0.50
C ASN A 277 9.42 16.14 0.08
N GLY A 278 8.30 16.84 0.29
CA GLY A 278 8.10 18.21 -0.21
C GLY A 278 9.15 19.23 0.28
N LEU A 279 9.61 19.10 1.53
CA LEU A 279 10.63 19.98 2.12
C LEU A 279 12.06 19.75 1.59
N LEU A 280 12.25 18.80 0.67
CA LEU A 280 13.58 18.40 0.19
C LEU A 280 13.88 18.91 -1.23
N LEU A 281 12.99 19.70 -1.81
CA LEU A 281 13.00 20.04 -3.25
C LEU A 281 13.33 21.51 -3.54
N ASP A 282 13.55 22.32 -2.51
CA ASP A 282 13.62 23.80 -2.58
C ASP A 282 12.37 24.40 -3.28
N ALA A 283 11.20 23.79 -3.08
CA ALA A 283 9.94 24.13 -3.77
C ALA A 283 9.51 25.59 -3.53
N GLU A 284 9.92 26.18 -2.40
CA GLU A 284 9.72 27.59 -2.08
C GLU A 284 10.38 28.54 -3.08
N LYS A 285 11.48 28.14 -3.72
CA LYS A 285 12.14 28.92 -4.79
C LYS A 285 11.28 29.02 -6.06
N ALA A 286 10.34 28.08 -6.23
CA ALA A 286 9.33 28.13 -7.27
C ALA A 286 8.02 28.80 -6.82
N GLY A 287 7.94 29.26 -5.56
CA GLY A 287 6.74 29.83 -4.96
C GLY A 287 5.70 28.79 -4.51
N VAL A 288 6.05 27.49 -4.50
CA VAL A 288 5.16 26.41 -4.09
C VAL A 288 5.11 26.31 -2.57
N ASN A 289 3.91 26.29 -2.02
CA ASN A 289 3.69 26.10 -0.59
C ASN A 289 3.88 24.63 -0.20
N VAL A 290 4.66 24.40 0.85
CA VAL A 290 4.84 23.09 1.48
C VAL A 290 4.39 23.19 2.92
N THR A 291 3.52 22.29 3.35
CA THR A 291 3.06 22.22 4.74
C THR A 291 4.20 21.88 5.69
N ASP A 292 4.05 22.17 6.99
CA ASP A 292 5.05 21.82 8.03
C ASP A 292 5.32 20.30 8.10
N ARG A 293 4.35 19.48 7.70
CA ARG A 293 4.47 18.02 7.62
C ARG A 293 5.13 17.53 6.32
N GLY A 294 5.43 18.45 5.40
CA GLY A 294 6.11 18.20 4.13
C GLY A 294 5.24 17.80 2.95
N PHE A 295 3.91 17.87 3.09
CA PHE A 295 2.98 17.69 1.98
C PHE A 295 2.88 18.96 1.12
N ILE A 296 2.58 18.78 -0.17
CA ILE A 296 2.21 19.85 -1.09
C ILE A 296 0.72 19.71 -1.39
N GLU A 297 -0.09 20.63 -0.86
CA GLU A 297 -1.54 20.61 -1.09
C GLU A 297 -1.86 20.99 -2.54
N VAL A 298 -2.88 20.34 -3.10
CA VAL A 298 -3.33 20.55 -4.47
C VAL A 298 -4.85 20.63 -4.56
N ASP A 299 -5.36 21.25 -5.61
CA ASP A 299 -6.78 21.20 -5.96
C ASP A 299 -7.16 19.88 -6.69
N ASN A 300 -8.43 19.73 -7.07
CA ASN A 300 -8.91 18.54 -7.78
C ASN A 300 -8.36 18.45 -9.23
N GLN A 301 -7.65 19.45 -9.74
CA GLN A 301 -6.88 19.38 -10.98
C GLN A 301 -5.39 19.11 -10.74
N LEU A 302 -5.03 18.82 -9.50
CA LEU A 302 -3.69 18.52 -9.03
C LEU A 302 -2.73 19.72 -9.12
N LYS A 303 -3.29 20.95 -9.22
CA LYS A 303 -2.50 22.18 -9.23
C LYS A 303 -2.10 22.55 -7.82
N THR A 304 -0.86 22.98 -7.66
CA THR A 304 -0.40 23.66 -6.44
C THR A 304 -0.95 25.09 -6.40
N ASN A 305 -0.52 25.90 -5.41
CA ASN A 305 -0.79 27.34 -5.41
C ASN A 305 -0.14 28.09 -6.59
N VAL A 306 0.79 27.48 -7.32
CA VAL A 306 1.40 28.02 -8.55
C VAL A 306 0.74 27.34 -9.76
N PRO A 307 -0.01 28.06 -10.62
CA PRO A 307 -0.94 27.45 -11.57
C PRO A 307 -0.36 26.48 -12.61
N HIS A 308 0.92 26.62 -12.97
CA HIS A 308 1.63 25.77 -13.93
C HIS A 308 2.48 24.68 -13.25
N ILE A 309 2.42 24.57 -11.93
CA ILE A 309 3.11 23.54 -11.14
C ILE A 309 2.06 22.67 -10.46
N TYR A 310 2.17 21.37 -10.70
CA TYR A 310 1.28 20.33 -10.22
C TYR A 310 2.04 19.46 -9.22
N ALA A 311 1.33 18.73 -8.36
CA ALA A 311 1.91 17.70 -7.51
C ALA A 311 0.99 16.47 -7.43
N ILE A 312 1.57 15.28 -7.31
CA ILE A 312 0.84 14.00 -7.33
C ILE A 312 1.48 12.93 -6.42
N GLY A 313 0.70 11.92 -6.06
CA GLY A 313 1.14 10.73 -5.33
C GLY A 313 1.28 10.97 -3.83
N ASP A 314 2.23 10.30 -3.20
CA ASP A 314 2.41 10.37 -1.74
C ASP A 314 2.70 11.79 -1.24
N ILE A 315 3.26 12.65 -2.10
CA ILE A 315 3.68 14.00 -1.70
C ILE A 315 2.50 14.94 -1.47
N VAL A 316 1.31 14.61 -2.00
CA VAL A 316 0.11 15.47 -1.88
C VAL A 316 -0.84 15.07 -0.77
N GLY A 317 -0.71 13.86 -0.22
CA GLY A 317 -1.55 13.43 0.89
C GLY A 317 -1.80 11.94 0.96
N GLN A 318 -2.58 11.57 1.97
CA GLN A 318 -3.07 10.21 2.18
C GLN A 318 -4.26 9.89 1.25
N PRO A 319 -4.52 8.61 0.94
CA PRO A 319 -3.66 7.45 1.25
C PRO A 319 -2.44 7.37 0.32
N MET A 320 -1.26 7.08 0.87
CA MET A 320 0.00 6.91 0.10
C MET A 320 0.01 5.58 -0.67
N LEU A 321 -0.70 5.53 -1.79
CA LEU A 321 -0.93 4.33 -2.59
C LEU A 321 -0.60 4.54 -4.07
N ALA A 322 -0.02 3.51 -4.69
CA ALA A 322 0.46 3.57 -6.07
C ALA A 322 -0.67 3.84 -7.07
N HIS A 323 -1.82 3.17 -6.94
CA HIS A 323 -2.98 3.38 -7.81
C HIS A 323 -3.57 4.78 -7.69
N LYS A 324 -3.59 5.38 -6.49
CA LYS A 324 -3.94 6.80 -6.34
C LYS A 324 -3.00 7.68 -7.16
N ALA A 325 -1.69 7.48 -7.00
CA ALA A 325 -0.67 8.25 -7.69
C ALA A 325 -0.78 8.15 -9.22
N VAL A 326 -1.10 6.97 -9.76
CA VAL A 326 -1.28 6.75 -11.21
C VAL A 326 -2.52 7.50 -11.73
N HIS A 327 -3.64 7.49 -11.00
CA HIS A 327 -4.85 8.20 -11.44
C HIS A 327 -4.70 9.72 -11.32
N GLU A 328 -4.09 10.23 -10.24
CA GLU A 328 -3.73 11.65 -10.10
C GLU A 328 -2.82 12.11 -11.27
N ALA A 329 -1.86 11.26 -11.65
CA ALA A 329 -0.93 11.52 -12.74
C ALA A 329 -1.61 11.71 -14.10
N HIS A 330 -2.60 10.87 -14.41
CA HIS A 330 -3.32 10.96 -15.67
C HIS A 330 -4.09 12.28 -15.75
N VAL A 331 -4.81 12.65 -14.69
CA VAL A 331 -5.55 13.91 -14.63
C VAL A 331 -4.61 15.11 -14.77
N ALA A 332 -3.49 15.14 -14.03
CA ALA A 332 -2.53 16.24 -14.12
C ALA A 332 -1.98 16.43 -15.55
N ALA A 333 -1.58 15.34 -16.21
CA ALA A 333 -1.09 15.37 -17.59
C ALA A 333 -2.16 15.83 -18.59
N GLU A 334 -3.41 15.39 -18.40
CA GLU A 334 -4.54 15.76 -19.25
C GLU A 334 -4.95 17.23 -19.08
N VAL A 335 -4.91 17.74 -17.86
CA VAL A 335 -5.14 19.16 -17.56
C VAL A 335 -4.07 20.04 -18.21
N ILE A 336 -2.80 19.65 -18.14
CA ILE A 336 -1.70 20.35 -18.84
C ILE A 336 -1.94 20.37 -20.35
N ALA A 337 -2.46 19.28 -20.93
CA ALA A 337 -2.82 19.20 -22.34
C ALA A 337 -4.12 19.95 -22.70
N GLY A 338 -4.74 20.65 -21.75
CA GLY A 338 -5.93 21.47 -21.97
C GLY A 338 -7.28 20.75 -21.81
N GLN A 339 -7.28 19.52 -21.30
CA GLN A 339 -8.51 18.78 -21.03
C GLN A 339 -9.16 19.25 -19.71
N LYS A 340 -10.49 19.13 -19.63
CA LYS A 340 -11.29 19.56 -18.47
C LYS A 340 -11.57 18.39 -17.54
N HIS A 341 -10.51 17.81 -16.98
CA HIS A 341 -10.62 16.68 -16.05
C HIS A 341 -10.34 17.11 -14.61
N VAL A 342 -10.86 16.30 -13.69
CA VAL A 342 -10.67 16.43 -12.24
C VAL A 342 -10.44 15.04 -11.65
N PHE A 343 -9.68 14.99 -10.55
CA PHE A 343 -9.53 13.84 -9.69
C PHE A 343 -10.53 13.96 -8.55
N ASP A 344 -11.65 13.27 -8.67
CA ASP A 344 -12.73 13.22 -7.68
C ASP A 344 -13.29 11.79 -7.57
N PRO A 345 -12.44 10.78 -7.28
CA PRO A 345 -12.93 9.42 -7.12
C PRO A 345 -13.80 9.31 -5.86
N LYS A 346 -14.90 8.54 -5.93
CA LYS A 346 -15.68 8.26 -4.72
C LYS A 346 -14.93 7.33 -3.77
N VAL A 347 -14.05 6.49 -4.31
CA VAL A 347 -13.36 5.45 -3.56
C VAL A 347 -11.93 5.22 -4.02
N ILE A 348 -11.04 4.93 -3.05
CA ILE A 348 -9.70 4.41 -3.29
C ILE A 348 -9.55 3.12 -2.46
N PRO A 349 -9.26 1.96 -3.08
CA PRO A 349 -9.13 0.70 -2.34
C PRO A 349 -7.84 0.64 -1.52
N SER A 350 -7.87 -0.11 -0.41
CA SER A 350 -6.73 -0.42 0.44
C SER A 350 -6.63 -1.92 0.67
N ILE A 351 -5.42 -2.49 0.52
CA ILE A 351 -5.17 -3.93 0.66
C ILE A 351 -3.90 -4.14 1.49
N ALA A 352 -4.01 -4.99 2.51
CA ALA A 352 -2.88 -5.63 3.15
C ALA A 352 -2.74 -7.05 2.60
N TYR A 353 -1.62 -7.33 1.93
CA TYR A 353 -1.36 -8.62 1.29
C TYR A 353 -0.81 -9.67 2.28
N THR A 354 -1.33 -9.65 3.50
CA THR A 354 -1.07 -10.66 4.53
C THR A 354 -1.79 -11.97 4.21
N ASP A 355 -1.64 -12.99 5.05
CA ASP A 355 -2.40 -14.23 4.92
C ASP A 355 -3.12 -14.58 6.24
N PRO A 356 -4.45 -14.36 6.34
CA PRO A 356 -5.35 -13.89 5.28
C PRO A 356 -5.12 -12.42 4.90
N GLU A 357 -5.54 -12.04 3.70
CA GLU A 357 -5.50 -10.64 3.25
C GLU A 357 -6.57 -9.83 3.97
N VAL A 358 -6.33 -8.53 4.10
CA VAL A 358 -7.32 -7.55 4.59
C VAL A 358 -7.52 -6.51 3.50
N ALA A 359 -8.74 -6.42 2.97
CA ALA A 359 -9.05 -5.56 1.85
C ALA A 359 -10.30 -4.73 2.16
N PHE A 360 -10.27 -3.42 1.90
CA PHE A 360 -11.42 -2.56 2.11
C PHE A 360 -11.43 -1.37 1.14
N ALA A 361 -12.63 -0.87 0.84
CA ALA A 361 -12.86 0.26 -0.04
C ALA A 361 -14.11 1.04 0.40
N GLY A 362 -14.09 2.34 0.17
CA GLY A 362 -15.20 3.24 0.48
C GLY A 362 -15.27 3.58 1.97
N VAL A 363 -16.48 3.91 2.43
CA VAL A 363 -16.73 4.30 3.81
C VAL A 363 -16.67 3.08 4.72
N THR A 364 -15.81 3.12 5.74
CA THR A 364 -15.78 2.12 6.82
C THR A 364 -16.88 2.39 7.85
N GLU A 365 -17.24 1.43 8.69
CA GLU A 365 -18.20 1.68 9.78
C GLU A 365 -17.72 2.77 10.74
N LYS A 366 -16.39 2.85 10.97
CA LYS A 366 -15.77 3.92 11.73
C LYS A 366 -16.04 5.28 11.09
N GLU A 367 -15.74 5.44 9.81
CA GLU A 367 -15.96 6.69 9.09
C GLU A 367 -17.45 7.06 9.00
N ALA A 368 -18.33 6.07 8.77
CA ALA A 368 -19.78 6.30 8.73
C ALA A 368 -20.29 6.87 10.07
N LYS A 369 -19.82 6.34 11.20
CA LYS A 369 -20.13 6.86 12.54
C LYS A 369 -19.59 8.28 12.75
N GLU A 370 -18.33 8.52 12.37
CA GLU A 370 -17.69 9.84 12.50
C GLU A 370 -18.39 10.91 11.65
N LYS A 371 -18.86 10.54 10.45
CA LYS A 371 -19.58 11.42 9.51
C LYS A 371 -21.09 11.51 9.79
N GLY A 372 -21.63 10.74 10.73
CA GLY A 372 -23.07 10.71 11.03
C GLY A 372 -23.93 10.11 9.92
N ILE A 373 -23.37 9.24 9.07
CA ILE A 373 -24.09 8.57 7.97
C ILE A 373 -24.92 7.43 8.55
N ALA A 374 -26.22 7.41 8.26
CA ALA A 374 -27.09 6.30 8.62
C ALA A 374 -26.80 5.10 7.70
N TYR A 375 -26.23 4.03 8.25
CA TYR A 375 -25.82 2.86 7.47
C TYR A 375 -26.35 1.55 8.07
N GLU A 376 -26.46 0.52 7.22
CA GLU A 376 -26.69 -0.87 7.61
C GLU A 376 -25.64 -1.76 6.95
N THR A 377 -25.11 -2.72 7.72
CA THR A 377 -24.12 -3.68 7.24
C THR A 377 -24.77 -5.00 6.87
N ALA A 378 -24.23 -5.65 5.86
CA ALA A 378 -24.55 -7.02 5.51
C ALA A 378 -23.26 -7.84 5.41
N VAL A 379 -23.24 -9.00 6.07
CA VAL A 379 -22.04 -9.81 6.22
C VAL A 379 -22.34 -11.24 5.80
N PHE A 380 -21.55 -11.75 4.85
CA PHE A 380 -21.56 -13.15 4.47
C PHE A 380 -20.33 -13.86 5.06
N PRO A 381 -20.50 -14.76 6.05
CA PRO A 381 -19.39 -15.49 6.64
C PRO A 381 -18.85 -16.56 5.69
N TRP A 382 -17.53 -16.66 5.50
CA TRP A 382 -16.95 -17.68 4.63
C TRP A 382 -17.04 -19.10 5.22
N ALA A 383 -17.45 -19.23 6.48
CA ALA A 383 -17.91 -20.50 7.06
C ALA A 383 -19.16 -21.09 6.36
N ALA A 384 -19.88 -20.28 5.59
CA ALA A 384 -20.98 -20.73 4.73
C ALA A 384 -20.60 -20.80 3.23
N SER A 385 -19.36 -20.43 2.85
CA SER A 385 -18.92 -20.53 1.46
C SER A 385 -18.36 -21.92 1.19
N GLY A 386 -19.02 -22.68 0.31
CA GLY A 386 -18.50 -23.97 -0.16
C GLY A 386 -17.07 -23.86 -0.74
N ARG A 387 -16.78 -22.76 -1.47
CA ARG A 387 -15.43 -22.51 -1.98
C ARG A 387 -14.40 -22.28 -0.88
N ALA A 388 -14.70 -21.43 0.10
CA ALA A 388 -13.75 -21.14 1.17
C ALA A 388 -13.46 -22.38 2.03
N ILE A 389 -14.48 -23.18 2.33
CA ILE A 389 -14.34 -24.45 3.05
C ILE A 389 -13.46 -25.42 2.24
N ALA A 390 -13.71 -25.55 0.94
CA ALA A 390 -12.91 -26.43 0.07
C ALA A 390 -11.44 -26.01 -0.05
N GLN A 391 -11.09 -24.78 0.33
CA GLN A 391 -9.73 -24.24 0.33
C GLN A 391 -9.17 -23.98 1.74
N ASN A 392 -9.82 -24.50 2.79
CA ASN A 392 -9.42 -24.28 4.20
C ASN A 392 -9.28 -22.78 4.59
N ALA A 393 -10.09 -21.91 3.96
CA ALA A 393 -10.09 -20.46 4.14
C ALA A 393 -11.36 -19.92 4.83
N GLN A 394 -12.12 -20.79 5.51
CA GLN A 394 -13.44 -20.50 6.07
C GLN A 394 -13.47 -19.49 7.23
N ASP A 395 -12.31 -19.11 7.78
CA ASP A 395 -12.21 -18.13 8.87
C ASP A 395 -12.51 -16.69 8.40
N GLY A 396 -12.60 -16.45 7.08
CA GLY A 396 -12.87 -15.15 6.48
C GLY A 396 -14.35 -14.71 6.45
N PHE A 397 -14.59 -13.52 5.94
CA PHE A 397 -15.93 -13.02 5.60
C PHE A 397 -15.87 -11.85 4.62
N THR A 398 -17.01 -11.60 3.96
CA THR A 398 -17.26 -10.42 3.13
C THR A 398 -18.31 -9.54 3.80
N LYS A 399 -18.02 -8.24 3.93
CA LYS A 399 -18.91 -7.23 4.49
C LYS A 399 -19.18 -6.14 3.46
N LEU A 400 -20.45 -5.81 3.30
CA LEU A 400 -20.93 -4.65 2.55
C LEU A 400 -21.61 -3.65 3.49
N ILE A 401 -21.49 -2.37 3.18
CA ILE A 401 -22.04 -1.25 3.95
C ILE A 401 -22.93 -0.44 3.01
N PHE A 402 -24.21 -0.36 3.35
CA PHE A 402 -25.21 0.33 2.57
C PHE A 402 -25.75 1.56 3.33
N GLU A 403 -25.98 2.65 2.62
CA GLU A 403 -26.71 3.81 3.16
C GLU A 403 -28.18 3.43 3.38
N LYS A 404 -28.75 3.75 4.56
CA LYS A 404 -30.09 3.28 4.92
C LYS A 404 -31.23 3.82 4.06
N ASP A 405 -31.12 5.07 3.61
CA ASP A 405 -32.23 5.74 2.93
C ASP A 405 -32.25 5.43 1.43
N THR A 406 -31.08 5.26 0.82
CA THR A 406 -30.94 5.05 -0.62
C THR A 406 -30.60 3.61 -1.00
N HIS A 407 -30.24 2.78 -0.02
CA HIS A 407 -29.74 1.41 -0.18
C HIS A 407 -28.45 1.31 -1.01
N ARG A 408 -27.80 2.43 -1.33
CA ARG A 408 -26.57 2.45 -2.13
C ARG A 408 -25.42 1.85 -1.36
N LEU A 409 -24.60 1.07 -2.05
CA LEU A 409 -23.32 0.60 -1.55
C LEU A 409 -22.39 1.80 -1.36
N ILE A 410 -21.95 2.03 -0.12
CA ILE A 410 -21.04 3.13 0.24
C ILE A 410 -19.68 2.63 0.72
N GLY A 411 -19.56 1.35 1.03
CA GLY A 411 -18.30 0.74 1.44
C GLY A 411 -18.36 -0.78 1.51
N GLY A 412 -17.20 -1.41 1.56
CA GLY A 412 -17.08 -2.84 1.71
C GLY A 412 -15.71 -3.24 2.23
N GLY A 413 -15.66 -4.39 2.90
CA GLY A 413 -14.42 -4.93 3.43
C GLY A 413 -14.45 -6.44 3.54
N ILE A 414 -13.31 -7.06 3.30
CA ILE A 414 -13.13 -8.50 3.18
C ILE A 414 -11.88 -8.88 3.96
N VAL A 415 -11.97 -9.96 4.71
CA VAL A 415 -10.81 -10.64 5.31
C VAL A 415 -10.82 -12.08 4.87
N GLY A 416 -9.75 -12.54 4.25
CA GLY A 416 -9.66 -13.89 3.69
C GLY A 416 -8.55 -14.03 2.66
N SER A 417 -8.31 -15.27 2.21
CA SER A 417 -7.37 -15.51 1.11
C SER A 417 -7.89 -14.84 -0.17
N ASN A 418 -7.04 -14.11 -0.89
CA ASN A 418 -7.36 -13.36 -2.11
C ASN A 418 -8.43 -12.27 -1.92
N ALA A 419 -8.59 -11.71 -0.71
CA ALA A 419 -9.56 -10.65 -0.43
C ALA A 419 -9.37 -9.42 -1.33
N GLY A 420 -8.13 -9.07 -1.68
CA GLY A 420 -7.81 -7.94 -2.55
C GLY A 420 -8.44 -8.05 -3.93
N GLU A 421 -8.52 -9.25 -4.48
CA GLU A 421 -9.06 -9.52 -5.82
C GLU A 421 -10.58 -9.31 -5.91
N LEU A 422 -11.27 -9.30 -4.76
CA LEU A 422 -12.72 -9.08 -4.69
C LEU A 422 -13.08 -7.57 -4.63
N LEU A 423 -12.13 -6.67 -4.32
CA LEU A 423 -12.43 -5.24 -4.21
C LEU A 423 -12.78 -4.59 -5.54
N GLY A 424 -12.37 -5.14 -6.67
CA GLY A 424 -12.64 -4.55 -7.98
C GLY A 424 -14.14 -4.33 -8.22
N GLU A 425 -14.96 -5.34 -7.88
CA GLU A 425 -16.41 -5.27 -8.01
C GLU A 425 -17.04 -4.28 -7.02
N ILE A 426 -16.60 -4.30 -5.76
CA ILE A 426 -17.10 -3.37 -4.72
C ILE A 426 -16.80 -1.91 -5.11
N CYS A 427 -15.58 -1.62 -5.56
CA CYS A 427 -15.20 -0.29 -6.04
C CYS A 427 -16.06 0.15 -7.22
N LEU A 428 -16.29 -0.74 -8.20
CA LEU A 428 -17.16 -0.43 -9.33
C LEU A 428 -18.59 -0.16 -8.89
N GLY A 429 -19.14 -0.98 -7.99
CA GLY A 429 -20.48 -0.78 -7.42
C GLY A 429 -20.63 0.58 -6.75
N ILE A 430 -19.64 1.01 -5.95
CA ILE A 430 -19.64 2.33 -5.30
C ILE A 430 -19.57 3.46 -6.35
N GLU A 431 -18.69 3.35 -7.34
CA GLU A 431 -18.54 4.36 -8.39
C GLU A 431 -19.83 4.52 -9.22
N MET A 432 -20.46 3.41 -9.59
CA MET A 432 -21.75 3.39 -10.29
C MET A 432 -22.93 3.76 -9.40
N GLY A 433 -22.74 3.74 -8.08
CA GLY A 433 -23.79 3.98 -7.10
C GLY A 433 -24.83 2.87 -7.04
N CYS A 434 -24.44 1.63 -7.27
CA CYS A 434 -25.31 0.47 -7.19
C CYS A 434 -25.94 0.33 -5.80
N ASP A 435 -27.17 -0.18 -5.74
CA ASP A 435 -27.80 -0.59 -4.50
C ASP A 435 -27.60 -2.09 -4.22
N ALA A 436 -28.19 -2.59 -3.14
CA ALA A 436 -28.11 -4.01 -2.79
C ALA A 436 -28.84 -4.90 -3.81
N GLU A 437 -29.91 -4.44 -4.45
CA GLU A 437 -30.67 -5.21 -5.44
C GLU A 437 -29.85 -5.41 -6.73
N ASP A 438 -29.18 -4.37 -7.22
CA ASP A 438 -28.26 -4.43 -8.38
C ASP A 438 -27.21 -5.55 -8.21
N ILE A 439 -26.63 -5.63 -7.01
CA ILE A 439 -25.59 -6.59 -6.69
C ILE A 439 -26.20 -7.99 -6.47
N ALA A 440 -27.29 -8.10 -5.71
CA ALA A 440 -27.93 -9.39 -5.41
C ALA A 440 -28.52 -10.10 -6.64
N LEU A 441 -29.05 -9.34 -7.61
CA LEU A 441 -29.62 -9.90 -8.84
C LEU A 441 -28.56 -10.22 -9.91
N THR A 442 -27.33 -9.77 -9.72
CA THR A 442 -26.21 -10.17 -10.57
C THR A 442 -25.88 -11.64 -10.30
N ILE A 443 -25.80 -12.46 -11.34
CA ILE A 443 -25.46 -13.87 -11.20
C ILE A 443 -23.93 -14.01 -11.07
N HIS A 444 -23.43 -14.11 -9.85
CA HIS A 444 -22.02 -14.46 -9.58
C HIS A 444 -21.76 -15.94 -9.85
N ALA A 445 -20.55 -16.25 -10.33
CA ALA A 445 -20.19 -17.64 -10.61
C ALA A 445 -20.04 -18.46 -9.32
N HIS A 446 -20.54 -19.70 -9.33
CA HIS A 446 -20.46 -20.64 -8.21
C HIS A 446 -19.72 -21.93 -8.62
N PRO A 447 -18.84 -22.51 -7.76
CA PRO A 447 -18.41 -22.01 -6.46
C PRO A 447 -17.17 -21.10 -6.56
N THR A 448 -17.25 -19.89 -6.01
CA THR A 448 -16.14 -18.92 -5.95
C THR A 448 -16.07 -18.20 -4.60
N LEU A 449 -14.99 -17.44 -4.35
CA LEU A 449 -14.94 -16.55 -3.19
C LEU A 449 -15.73 -15.26 -3.46
N HIS A 450 -15.68 -14.74 -4.69
CA HIS A 450 -16.31 -13.45 -5.03
C HIS A 450 -17.85 -13.49 -5.03
N GLU A 451 -18.50 -14.65 -5.18
CA GLU A 451 -19.96 -14.75 -5.00
C GLU A 451 -20.41 -14.30 -3.60
N SER A 452 -19.51 -14.29 -2.61
CA SER A 452 -19.80 -13.73 -1.28
C SER A 452 -20.13 -12.23 -1.30
N VAL A 453 -19.78 -11.49 -2.36
CA VAL A 453 -20.23 -10.11 -2.60
C VAL A 453 -21.73 -10.11 -2.89
N GLY A 454 -22.18 -10.91 -3.87
CA GLY A 454 -23.60 -11.12 -4.18
C GLY A 454 -24.39 -11.63 -2.98
N LEU A 455 -23.89 -12.66 -2.29
CA LEU A 455 -24.55 -13.23 -1.12
C LEU A 455 -24.63 -12.25 0.06
N ALA A 456 -23.64 -11.37 0.24
CA ALA A 456 -23.73 -10.30 1.23
C ALA A 456 -24.83 -9.28 0.86
N ALA A 457 -25.03 -9.00 -0.43
CA ALA A 457 -26.14 -8.17 -0.88
C ALA A 457 -27.50 -8.88 -0.68
N GLU A 458 -27.61 -10.18 -0.95
CA GLU A 458 -28.81 -10.97 -0.64
C GLU A 458 -29.13 -11.01 0.86
N VAL A 459 -28.11 -10.99 1.72
CA VAL A 459 -28.28 -10.84 3.18
C VAL A 459 -28.93 -9.50 3.52
N TYR A 460 -28.54 -8.43 2.82
CA TYR A 460 -29.17 -7.11 2.96
C TYR A 460 -30.62 -7.13 2.47
N GLU A 461 -30.87 -7.66 1.28
CA GLU A 461 -32.22 -7.76 0.70
C GLU A 461 -33.15 -8.69 1.50
N GLY A 462 -32.57 -9.59 2.30
CA GLY A 462 -33.34 -10.61 3.00
C GLY A 462 -33.87 -11.68 2.03
N SER A 463 -33.15 -11.93 0.94
CA SER A 463 -33.42 -12.97 -0.04
C SER A 463 -32.50 -14.19 0.12
N VAL A 464 -31.41 -14.06 0.89
CA VAL A 464 -30.38 -15.10 1.04
C VAL A 464 -30.95 -16.47 1.42
N THR A 465 -30.47 -17.51 0.76
CA THR A 465 -30.84 -18.91 1.04
C THR A 465 -29.71 -19.78 1.58
N ASP A 466 -28.46 -19.37 1.41
CA ASP A 466 -27.27 -20.13 1.83
C ASP A 466 -26.96 -20.02 3.33
N ILE A 467 -27.59 -19.07 4.02
CA ILE A 467 -27.56 -18.96 5.49
C ILE A 467 -28.96 -18.68 6.04
N PRO A 468 -29.22 -18.89 7.34
CA PRO A 468 -30.50 -18.55 7.94
C PRO A 468 -30.88 -17.08 7.73
N ASN A 469 -31.96 -16.86 6.97
CA ASN A 469 -32.45 -15.53 6.65
C ASN A 469 -33.15 -14.88 7.85
N LYS A 470 -32.49 -13.89 8.46
CA LYS A 470 -33.00 -13.16 9.63
C LYS A 470 -34.17 -12.21 9.31
N LYS A 471 -34.36 -11.84 8.04
CA LYS A 471 -35.45 -10.99 7.55
C LYS A 471 -36.66 -11.80 7.07
N ALA A 472 -36.61 -13.13 7.11
CA ALA A 472 -37.70 -14.00 6.68
C ALA A 472 -39.00 -13.73 7.44
N LYS A 473 -40.14 -13.82 6.74
CA LYS A 473 -41.46 -13.69 7.34
C LYS A 473 -41.68 -14.78 8.39
N LYS A 474 -41.88 -14.38 9.64
CA LYS A 474 -42.25 -15.30 10.73
C LYS A 474 -43.63 -15.89 10.43
N LYS A 475 -43.74 -17.21 10.56
CA LYS A 475 -45.02 -17.92 10.49
C LYS A 475 -45.72 -17.91 11.83
#